data_AF-A0AAV5H8C7-F1
#
_entry.id   AF-A0AAV5H8C7-F1
#
_cell.length_a   1.000
_cell.length_b   1.000
_cell.length_c   1.000
_cell.angle_alpha   90.00
_cell.angle_beta   90.00
_cell.angle_gamma   90.00
#
_symmetry.space_group_name_H-M   'P 1'
#
loop_
_entity.id
_entity.type
_entity.pdbx_description
1 polymer ?
#
loop_
_entity_poly.entity_id
_entity_poly.type
_entity_poly.pdbx_seq_one_letter_code
_entity_poly.pdbx_strand_id
1 'polypeptide(L)'
;MEMVKKQLYAMPGMSVGHFAPMEDAGYFKKALVPVAKKADIPTGIYACGIQHYRCPRCGRTVTKLTTFLPVRDQEMVEQILYFKKGEMDDFP
;
A
#
# COMPACT_ATOMS: atom_id res chain seq x y z
N MET A 1 -0.02 -18.64 -4.41
CA MET A 1 -0.23 -17.26 -4.93
C MET A 1 1.14 -16.71 -5.21
N GLU A 2 1.37 -16.23 -6.42
CA GLU A 2 2.64 -15.66 -6.84
C GLU A 2 2.54 -14.14 -6.78
N MET A 3 3.55 -13.46 -6.23
CA MET A 3 3.60 -12.01 -6.22
C MET A 3 4.04 -11.54 -7.59
N VAL A 4 3.12 -10.95 -8.36
CA VAL A 4 3.40 -10.47 -9.72
C VAL A 4 3.97 -9.06 -9.72
N LYS A 5 3.58 -8.24 -8.74
CA LYS A 5 3.98 -6.84 -8.66
C LYS A 5 4.06 -6.39 -7.21
N LYS A 6 5.02 -5.52 -6.93
CA LYS A 6 5.15 -4.83 -5.65
C LYS A 6 5.56 -3.39 -5.93
N GLN A 7 4.82 -2.45 -5.35
CA GLN A 7 5.11 -1.03 -5.46
C GLN A 7 4.93 -0.36 -4.09
N LEU A 8 5.82 0.55 -3.76
CA LEU A 8 5.72 1.37 -2.56
C LEU A 8 5.11 2.72 -2.91
N TYR A 9 4.32 3.27 -1.99
CA TYR A 9 3.74 4.60 -2.10
C TYR A 9 3.87 5.34 -0.78
N ALA A 10 4.10 6.65 -0.85
CA ALA A 10 3.97 7.56 0.27
C ALA A 10 2.53 8.09 0.36
N MET A 11 2.08 8.34 1.58
CA MET A 11 0.77 8.90 1.90
C MET A 11 0.94 10.31 2.48
N PRO A 12 1.28 11.34 1.68
CA PRO A 12 1.55 12.68 2.19
C PRO A 12 0.36 13.31 2.95
N GLY A 13 -0.86 12.83 2.73
CA GLY A 13 -2.05 13.26 3.47
C GLY A 13 -2.23 12.61 4.84
N MET A 14 -1.41 11.62 5.21
CA MET A 14 -1.42 10.95 6.51
C MET A 14 -0.09 11.16 7.21
N SER A 15 -0.11 11.97 8.27
CA SER A 15 1.02 12.20 9.17
C SER A 15 0.87 11.43 10.47
N VAL A 16 1.99 11.19 11.15
CA VAL A 16 2.02 10.57 12.48
C VAL A 16 1.07 11.30 13.44
N GLY A 17 0.12 10.56 14.05
CA GLY A 17 -0.92 11.10 14.93
C GLY A 17 -2.25 11.47 14.25
N HIS A 18 -2.31 11.52 12.92
CA HIS A 18 -3.54 11.76 12.13
C HIS A 18 -3.89 10.57 11.23
N PHE A 19 -3.42 9.37 11.57
CA PHE A 19 -3.76 8.17 10.82
C PHE A 19 -5.25 7.87 10.94
N ALA A 20 -5.92 7.76 9.79
CA ALA A 20 -7.29 7.31 9.70
C ALA A 20 -7.31 5.98 8.94
N PRO A 21 -7.81 4.88 9.53
CA PRO A 21 -7.95 3.62 8.80
C PRO A 21 -8.92 3.86 7.65
N MET A 22 -8.44 3.68 6.43
CA MET A 22 -9.21 3.96 5.22
C MET A 22 -9.27 2.69 4.39
N GLU A 23 -10.47 2.26 4.03
CA GLU A 23 -10.68 1.03 3.26
C GLU A 23 -11.06 1.32 1.80
N ASP A 24 -11.27 2.60 1.47
CA ASP A 24 -11.72 3.03 0.17
C ASP A 24 -10.58 3.01 -0.85
N ALA A 25 -10.68 2.12 -1.83
CA ALA A 25 -9.69 2.01 -2.90
C ALA A 25 -9.53 3.32 -3.68
N GLY A 26 -10.62 4.08 -3.89
CA GLY A 26 -10.60 5.34 -4.63
C GLY A 26 -9.79 6.44 -3.93
N TYR A 27 -9.82 6.48 -2.59
CA TYR A 27 -8.95 7.37 -1.82
C TYR A 27 -7.48 7.06 -2.07
N PHE A 28 -7.09 5.79 -1.93
CA PHE A 28 -5.71 5.37 -2.18
C PHE A 28 -5.28 5.72 -3.60
N LYS A 29 -6.15 5.57 -4.60
CA LYS A 29 -5.79 5.92 -5.98
C LYS A 29 -5.43 7.39 -6.18
N LYS A 30 -6.01 8.28 -5.39
CA LYS A 30 -5.78 9.73 -5.48
C LYS A 30 -4.72 10.25 -4.52
N ALA A 31 -4.63 9.66 -3.33
CA ALA A 31 -3.75 10.14 -2.26
C ALA A 31 -2.35 9.53 -2.30
N LEU A 32 -2.17 8.36 -2.93
CA LEU A 32 -0.89 7.66 -2.96
C LEU A 32 0.07 8.24 -3.98
N VAL A 33 1.29 8.52 -3.54
CA VAL A 33 2.39 8.98 -4.39
C VAL A 33 3.40 7.84 -4.54
N PRO A 34 3.70 7.37 -5.75
CA PRO A 34 4.63 6.26 -5.95
C PRO A 34 6.03 6.64 -5.47
N VAL A 35 6.67 5.76 -4.71
CA VAL A 35 8.05 5.92 -4.25
C VAL A 35 8.87 4.70 -4.62
N ALA A 36 10.12 4.92 -5.06
CA ALA A 36 10.99 3.83 -5.47
C ALA A 36 11.54 3.04 -4.28
N LYS A 37 11.89 3.75 -3.20
CA LYS A 37 12.49 3.18 -1.98
C LYS A 37 11.96 3.89 -0.75
N LYS A 38 12.09 3.21 0.39
CA LYS A 38 11.62 3.74 1.69
C LYS A 38 12.31 5.04 2.09
N ALA A 39 13.55 5.24 1.64
CA ALA A 39 14.32 6.46 1.92
C ALA A 39 13.75 7.72 1.24
N ASP A 40 12.92 7.56 0.19
CA ASP A 40 12.21 8.69 -0.43
C ASP A 40 10.93 9.08 0.34
N ILE A 41 10.53 8.29 1.35
CA ILE A 41 9.36 8.63 2.18
C ILE A 41 9.78 9.71 3.18
N PRO A 42 9.12 10.89 3.17
CA PRO A 42 9.40 11.93 4.14
C PRO A 42 9.17 11.43 5.59
N THR A 43 10.04 11.84 6.50
CA THR A 43 9.97 11.42 7.90
C THR A 43 8.68 11.91 8.56
N GLY A 44 8.00 11.01 9.29
CA GLY A 44 6.72 11.32 9.95
C GLY A 44 5.49 11.22 9.03
N ILE A 45 5.67 10.71 7.81
CA ILE A 45 4.58 10.44 6.86
C ILE A 45 4.40 8.93 6.71
N TYR A 46 3.14 8.50 6.63
CA TYR A 46 2.81 7.10 6.37
C TYR A 46 3.15 6.67 4.95
N ALA A 47 3.42 5.39 4.78
CA ALA A 47 3.57 4.77 3.49
C ALA A 47 2.70 3.53 3.39
N CYS A 48 2.42 3.11 2.16
CA CYS A 48 1.80 1.82 1.93
C CYS A 48 2.56 1.02 0.88
N GLY A 49 2.74 -0.26 1.15
CA GLY A 49 3.22 -1.24 0.19
C GLY A 49 2.04 -1.96 -0.44
N ILE A 50 1.90 -1.81 -1.75
CA ILE A 50 0.90 -2.54 -2.52
C ILE A 50 1.58 -3.73 -3.19
N GLN A 51 1.01 -4.91 -2.98
CA GLN A 51 1.50 -6.17 -3.53
C GLN A 51 0.37 -6.86 -4.27
N HIS A 52 0.53 -7.05 -5.57
CA HIS A 52 -0.39 -7.85 -6.38
C HIS A 52 0.02 -9.30 -6.37
N TYR A 53 -0.91 -10.16 -6.00
CA TYR A 53 -0.76 -11.59 -5.99
C TYR A 53 -1.66 -12.20 -7.05
N ARG A 54 -1.12 -13.02 -7.93
CA ARG A 54 -1.90 -13.77 -8.90
C ARG A 54 -1.91 -15.25 -8.51
N CYS A 55 -3.08 -15.87 -8.57
CA CYS A 55 -3.20 -17.31 -8.38
C CYS A 55 -2.89 -18.03 -9.70
N PRO A 56 -1.82 -18.84 -9.78
CA PRO A 56 -1.49 -19.55 -11.02
C PRO A 56 -2.51 -20.65 -11.37
N ARG A 57 -3.33 -21.09 -10.41
CA ARG A 57 -4.32 -22.17 -10.63
C ARG A 57 -5.65 -21.70 -11.18
N CYS A 58 -6.13 -20.53 -10.74
CA CYS A 58 -7.46 -20.02 -11.12
C CYS A 58 -7.42 -18.62 -11.74
N GLY A 59 -6.23 -18.04 -11.92
CA GLY A 59 -6.06 -16.71 -12.52
C GLY A 59 -6.47 -15.54 -11.64
N ARG A 60 -7.11 -15.76 -10.48
CA ARG A 60 -7.56 -14.68 -9.58
C ARG A 60 -6.39 -13.82 -9.11
N THR A 61 -6.56 -12.52 -9.21
CA THR A 61 -5.65 -11.52 -8.63
C THR A 61 -6.18 -11.04 -7.28
N VAL A 62 -5.27 -10.83 -6.34
CA VAL A 62 -5.53 -10.28 -5.02
C VAL A 62 -4.50 -9.19 -4.77
N THR A 63 -4.97 -8.00 -4.44
CA THR A 63 -4.09 -6.88 -4.08
C THR A 63 -4.04 -6.77 -2.57
N LYS A 64 -2.84 -6.87 -2.00
CA LYS A 64 -2.58 -6.63 -0.59
C LYS A 64 -2.00 -5.23 -0.43
N LEU A 65 -2.67 -4.38 0.33
CA LEU A 65 -2.18 -3.07 0.72
C LEU A 65 -1.75 -3.14 2.17
N THR A 66 -0.49 -2.82 2.44
CA THR A 66 0.08 -2.81 3.79
C THR A 66 0.48 -1.38 4.12
N THR A 67 -0.26 -0.73 4.98
CA THR A 67 0.06 0.62 5.47
C THR A 67 1.00 0.51 6.67
N PHE A 68 2.10 1.24 6.61
CA PHE A 68 3.12 1.24 7.65
C PHE A 68 3.74 2.63 7.79
N LEU A 69 4.17 2.96 9.01
CA LEU A 69 4.96 4.14 9.29
C LEU A 69 6.45 3.76 9.25
N PRO A 70 7.27 4.36 8.36
CA PRO A 70 8.72 4.20 8.42
C PRO A 70 9.27 4.99 9.61
N VAL A 71 9.57 4.28 10.71
CA VAL A 71 10.17 4.85 11.92
C VAL A 71 11.65 4.48 11.94
N ARG A 72 12.48 5.36 11.39
CA ARG A 72 13.93 5.16 11.23
C ARG A 72 14.25 3.85 10.49
N ASP A 73 14.47 2.77 11.22
CA ASP A 73 14.84 1.45 10.71
C ASP A 73 13.72 0.40 10.86
N GLN A 74 12.61 0.78 11.49
CA GLN A 74 11.47 -0.10 11.73
C GLN A 74 10.24 0.32 10.93
N GLU A 75 9.55 -0.67 10.39
CA GLU A 75 8.24 -0.50 9.76
C GLU A 75 7.16 -0.80 10.79
N MET A 76 6.50 0.23 11.30
CA MET A 76 5.36 0.04 12.17
C MET A 76 4.12 -0.16 11.30
N VAL A 77 3.72 -1.42 11.11
CA VAL A 77 2.53 -1.76 10.32
C VAL A 77 1.28 -1.37 11.10
N GLU A 78 0.46 -0.50 10.51
CA GLU A 78 -0.80 -0.05 11.12
C GLU A 78 -2.02 -0.75 10.55
N GLN A 79 -2.02 -1.02 9.24
CA GLN A 79 -3.19 -1.61 8.59
C GLN A 79 -2.79 -2.52 7.45
N ILE A 80 -3.51 -3.62 7.28
CA ILE A 80 -3.37 -4.51 6.13
C ILE A 80 -4.75 -4.74 5.52
N LEU A 81 -4.89 -4.38 4.24
CA LEU A 81 -6.11 -4.53 3.47
C LEU A 81 -5.90 -5.52 2.33
N TYR A 82 -6.96 -6.25 1.99
CA TYR A 82 -6.96 -7.25 0.93
C TYR A 82 -8.08 -6.99 -0.06
N PHE A 83 -7.74 -6.46 -1.22
CA PHE A 83 -8.68 -6.24 -2.33
C PHE A 83 -8.71 -7.47 -3.23
N LYS A 84 -9.81 -8.22 -3.18
CA LYS A 84 -10.00 -9.45 -3.96
C LYS A 84 -10.96 -9.28 -5.15
N LYS A 85 -11.61 -8.12 -5.28
CA LYS A 85 -12.62 -7.83 -6.31
C LYS A 85 -12.09 -7.00 -7.48
N GLY A 86 -10.77 -6.85 -7.60
CA GLY A 86 -10.15 -6.11 -8.71
C GLY A 86 -10.19 -4.58 -8.57
N GLU A 87 -10.66 -4.04 -7.45
CA GLU A 87 -10.76 -2.59 -7.20
C GLU A 87 -9.40 -1.87 -7.35
N MET A 88 -8.30 -2.58 -7.06
CA MET A 88 -6.92 -2.11 -7.18
C MET A 88 -6.09 -2.85 -8.24
N ASP A 89 -6.71 -3.62 -9.15
CA ASP A 89 -5.97 -4.37 -10.18
C ASP A 89 -5.26 -3.43 -11.17
N ASP A 90 -5.90 -2.30 -11.46
CA ASP A 90 -5.41 -1.24 -12.35
C ASP A 90 -4.31 -0.35 -11.71
N PHE A 91 -3.94 -0.62 -10.45
CA PHE A 91 -3.00 0.26 -9.76
C PHE A 91 -1.55 0.06 -10.27
N PRO A 92 -0.85 1.15 -10.65
CA PRO A 92 0.40 1.08 -11.41
C PRO A 92 1.61 0.59 -10.63
#